data_AF-A0A1I5FNG0-F1
#
_entry.id   AF-A0A1I5FNG0-F1
#
_cell.length_a   1.000
_cell.length_b   1.000
_cell.length_c   1.000
_cell.angle_alpha   90.00
_cell.angle_beta   90.00
_cell.angle_gamma   90.00
#
_symmetry.space_group_name_H-M   'P 1'
#
loop_
_entity.id
_entity.type
_entity.pdbx_description
1 polymer ?
#
loop_
_entity_poly.entity_id
_entity_poly.type
_entity_poly.pdbx_seq_one_letter_code
_entity_poly.pdbx_strand_id
1 'polypeptide(L)'
;MTGGVEGLTRDYRVAFLAHLTRRCEASLSRGYELGRAAVTQGLGILEVASVHHEVLLEVLRETPADELPEVAAAAAEFLSEVLATSDMAQRALLHRR
;
A
#
# COMPACT_ATOMS: atom_id res chain seq x y z
N MET A 1 3.66 19.69 -4.99
CA MET A 1 3.55 18.24 -5.29
C MET A 1 3.73 17.37 -4.05
N THR A 2 4.37 17.85 -2.96
CA THR A 2 4.57 17.11 -1.70
C THR A 2 3.28 16.74 -0.94
N GLY A 3 2.24 17.58 -1.00
CA GLY A 3 0.99 17.31 -0.26
C GLY A 3 0.22 16.05 -0.67
N GLY A 4 0.44 15.53 -1.90
CA GLY A 4 -0.18 14.28 -2.35
C GLY A 4 0.44 13.06 -1.69
N VAL A 5 1.77 13.03 -1.59
CA VAL A 5 2.51 11.96 -0.91
C VAL A 5 2.24 11.99 0.59
N GLU A 6 2.26 13.16 1.23
CA GLU A 6 1.94 13.29 2.67
C GLU A 6 0.52 12.81 3.00
N GLY A 7 -0.45 13.15 2.15
CA GLY A 7 -1.83 12.66 2.26
C GLY A 7 -1.91 11.14 2.14
N LEU A 8 -1.25 10.58 1.12
CA LEU A 8 -1.16 9.14 0.92
C LEU A 8 -0.50 8.46 2.13
N THR A 9 0.62 8.96 2.65
CA THR A 9 1.32 8.37 3.81
C THR A 9 0.40 8.24 5.03
N ARG A 10 -0.36 9.30 5.33
CA ARG A 10 -1.32 9.27 6.45
C ARG A 10 -2.38 8.20 6.25
N ASP A 11 -3.03 8.18 5.09
CA ASP A 11 -4.16 7.28 4.84
C ASP A 11 -3.69 5.83 4.68
N TYR A 12 -2.50 5.63 4.10
CA TYR A 12 -1.80 4.35 4.00
C TYR A 12 -1.52 3.77 5.38
N ARG A 13 -0.94 4.57 6.29
CA ARG A 13 -0.64 4.14 7.66
C ARG A 13 -1.89 3.61 8.38
N VAL A 14 -3.01 4.33 8.28
CA VAL A 14 -4.27 3.92 8.91
C VAL A 14 -4.78 2.60 8.35
N ALA A 15 -4.78 2.45 7.03
CA ALA A 15 -5.25 1.22 6.38
C ALA A 15 -4.32 0.03 6.65
N PHE A 16 -3.01 0.27 6.64
CA PHE A 16 -1.97 -0.72 6.88
C PHE A 16 -2.04 -1.31 8.29
N LEU A 17 -2.11 -0.45 9.32
CA LEU A 17 -2.26 -0.90 10.70
C LEU A 17 -3.57 -1.68 10.91
N ALA A 18 -4.67 -1.21 10.32
CA ALA A 18 -5.94 -1.92 10.37
C ALA A 18 -5.87 -3.31 9.68
N HIS A 19 -5.09 -3.42 8.59
CA HIS A 19 -4.85 -4.68 7.92
C HIS A 19 -4.06 -5.65 8.80
N LEU A 20 -2.98 -5.21 9.44
CA LEU A 20 -2.17 -6.06 10.33
C LEU A 20 -2.98 -6.63 11.52
N THR A 21 -3.94 -5.88 12.07
CA THR A 21 -4.75 -6.33 13.21
C THR A 21 -5.84 -7.34 12.84
N ARG A 22 -6.51 -7.17 11.68
CA ARG A 22 -7.72 -7.94 11.34
C ARG A 22 -7.55 -8.93 10.19
N ARG A 23 -6.54 -8.72 9.33
CA ARG A 23 -6.18 -9.52 8.14
C ARG A 23 -7.39 -10.11 7.42
N CYS A 24 -8.24 -9.24 6.88
CA CYS A 24 -9.49 -9.63 6.26
C CYS A 24 -9.64 -9.00 4.87
N GLU A 25 -10.56 -9.54 4.06
CA GLU A 25 -10.84 -9.00 2.72
C GLU A 25 -11.22 -7.50 2.75
N ALA A 26 -11.92 -7.05 3.79
CA ALA A 26 -12.27 -5.65 3.94
C ALA A 26 -11.05 -4.73 4.14
N SER A 27 -9.95 -5.22 4.73
CA SER A 27 -8.73 -4.43 4.85
C SER A 27 -7.91 -4.43 3.56
N LEU A 28 -7.96 -5.51 2.77
CA LEU A 28 -7.40 -5.54 1.41
C LEU A 28 -8.15 -4.62 0.45
N SER A 29 -9.49 -4.55 0.55
CA SER A 29 -10.30 -3.61 -0.24
C SER A 29 -9.89 -2.14 -0.01
N ARG A 30 -9.47 -1.79 1.21
CA ARG A 30 -8.93 -0.44 1.48
C ARG A 30 -7.57 -0.20 0.81
N GLY A 31 -6.72 -1.23 0.72
CA GLY A 31 -5.48 -1.18 -0.04
C GLY A 31 -5.74 -0.87 -1.53
N TYR A 32 -6.70 -1.59 -2.13
CA TYR A 32 -7.12 -1.34 -3.51
C TYR A 32 -7.66 0.10 -3.71
N GLU A 33 -8.47 0.62 -2.79
CA GLU A 33 -8.99 1.99 -2.86
C GLU A 33 -7.88 3.04 -2.78
N LEU A 34 -6.88 2.84 -1.91
CA LEU A 34 -5.69 3.70 -1.83
C LEU A 34 -4.89 3.68 -3.14
N GLY A 35 -4.70 2.50 -3.74
CA GLY A 35 -4.06 2.35 -5.03
C GLY A 35 -4.78 3.13 -6.13
N ARG A 36 -6.12 3.05 -6.17
CA ARG A 36 -6.91 3.83 -7.13
C ARG A 36 -6.76 5.33 -6.88
N ALA A 37 -6.82 5.77 -5.62
CA ALA A 37 -6.66 7.17 -5.27
C ALA A 37 -5.30 7.70 -5.73
N ALA A 38 -4.21 6.96 -5.48
CA ALA A 38 -2.86 7.30 -5.93
C ALA A 38 -2.80 7.48 -7.46
N VAL A 39 -3.34 6.53 -8.23
CA VAL A 39 -3.41 6.63 -9.70
C VAL A 39 -4.21 7.87 -10.13
N THR A 40 -5.37 8.13 -9.52
CA THR A 40 -6.19 9.31 -9.87
C THR A 40 -5.54 10.64 -9.53
N GLN A 41 -4.67 10.66 -8.52
CA GLN A 41 -3.90 11.83 -8.11
C GLN A 41 -2.59 12.00 -8.89
N GLY A 42 -2.29 11.08 -9.82
CA GLY A 42 -1.08 11.12 -10.63
C GLY A 42 0.19 10.71 -9.87
N LEU A 43 0.06 10.02 -8.73
CA LEU A 43 1.20 9.49 -7.98
C LEU A 43 1.78 8.26 -8.69
N GLY A 44 3.11 8.21 -8.77
CA GLY A 44 3.85 7.13 -9.39
C GLY A 44 4.00 5.90 -8.49
N ILE A 45 4.27 4.75 -9.10
CA ILE A 45 4.49 3.49 -8.38
C ILE A 45 5.65 3.55 -7.38
N LEU A 46 6.70 4.32 -7.69
CA LEU A 46 7.84 4.50 -6.80
C LEU A 46 7.47 5.32 -5.56
N GLU A 47 6.57 6.31 -5.68
CA GLU A 47 6.09 7.08 -4.53
C GLU A 47 5.27 6.17 -3.60
N VAL A 48 4.40 5.33 -4.15
CA VAL A 48 3.64 4.33 -3.37
C VAL A 48 4.58 3.35 -2.66
N ALA A 49 5.61 2.85 -3.34
CA ALA A 49 6.59 1.93 -2.76
C ALA A 49 7.39 2.60 -1.63
N SER A 50 7.79 3.85 -1.79
CA SER A 50 8.45 4.63 -0.74
C SER A 50 7.56 4.81 0.48
N VAL A 51 6.28 5.18 0.29
CA VAL A 51 5.30 5.30 1.38
C VAL A 51 5.12 3.97 2.12
N HIS A 52 4.98 2.87 1.39
CA HIS A 52 4.88 1.54 1.99
C HIS A 52 6.11 1.24 2.87
N HIS A 53 7.31 1.47 2.37
CA HIS A 53 8.53 1.18 3.11
C HIS A 53 8.68 2.05 4.37
N GLU A 54 8.33 3.34 4.29
CA GLU A 54 8.31 4.25 5.44
C GLU A 54 7.41 3.71 6.55
N VAL A 55 6.16 3.38 6.21
CA VAL A 55 5.17 2.86 7.17
C VAL A 55 5.57 1.48 7.69
N LEU A 56 6.09 0.59 6.83
CA LEU A 56 6.55 -0.72 7.24
C LEU A 56 7.71 -0.63 8.24
N LEU A 57 8.68 0.26 8.02
CA LEU A 57 9.80 0.45 8.95
C LEU A 57 9.34 0.93 10.33
N GLU A 58 8.30 1.76 10.41
CA GLU A 58 7.70 2.16 11.69
C GLU A 58 7.18 0.94 12.44
N VAL A 59 6.40 0.09 11.76
CA VAL A 59 5.83 -1.13 12.34
C VAL A 59 6.92 -2.11 12.76
N LEU A 60 7.91 -2.38 11.90
CA LEU A 60 8.96 -3.36 12.17
C LEU A 60 9.81 -3.00 13.39
N ARG A 61 9.99 -1.70 13.70
CA ARG A 61 10.72 -1.25 14.91
C ARG A 61 10.00 -1.64 16.21
N GLU A 62 8.68 -1.75 16.15
CA GLU A 62 7.83 -2.07 17.31
C GLU A 62 7.42 -3.55 17.34
N THR A 63 7.74 -4.32 16.30
CA THR A 63 7.34 -5.73 16.14
C THR A 63 8.35 -6.67 16.81
N PRO A 64 7.90 -7.61 17.67
CA PRO A 64 8.73 -8.68 18.22
C PRO A 64 9.36 -9.56 17.13
N ALA A 65 10.56 -10.07 17.36
CA ALA A 65 11.34 -10.79 16.34
C ALA A 65 10.64 -12.05 15.79
N ASP A 66 9.86 -12.73 16.63
CA ASP A 66 9.08 -13.92 16.30
C ASP A 66 7.83 -13.62 15.46
N GLU A 67 7.34 -12.37 15.50
CA GLU A 67 6.19 -11.91 14.70
C GLU A 67 6.62 -11.31 13.34
N LEU A 68 7.90 -10.98 13.16
CA LEU A 68 8.42 -10.34 11.93
C LEU A 68 8.06 -11.08 10.64
N PRO A 69 8.17 -12.43 10.53
CA PRO A 69 7.82 -13.13 9.29
C PRO A 69 6.35 -12.95 8.91
N GLU A 70 5.47 -12.91 9.91
CA GLU A 70 4.04 -12.79 9.72
C GLU A 70 3.63 -11.37 9.31
N VAL A 71 4.24 -10.36 9.95
CA VAL A 71 4.08 -8.95 9.57
C VAL A 71 4.60 -8.69 8.17
N ALA A 72 5.76 -9.26 7.80
CA ALA A 72 6.33 -9.12 6.46
C ALA A 72 5.43 -9.75 5.37
N ALA A 73 4.84 -10.91 5.64
CA ALA A 73 3.89 -11.55 4.73
C ALA A 73 2.63 -10.69 4.52
N ALA A 74 2.00 -10.24 5.61
CA ALA A 74 0.83 -9.36 5.53
C ALA A 74 1.15 -8.02 4.84
N ALA A 75 2.36 -7.48 5.04
CA ALA A 75 2.81 -6.29 4.36
C ALA A 75 2.89 -6.47 2.84
N ALA A 76 3.42 -7.61 2.38
CA ALA A 76 3.52 -7.93 0.97
C ALA A 76 2.14 -8.14 0.31
N GLU A 77 1.20 -8.78 1.01
CA GLU A 77 -0.19 -8.93 0.56
C GLU A 77 -0.85 -7.56 0.38
N PHE A 78 -0.75 -6.69 1.40
CA PHE A 78 -1.34 -5.36 1.33
C PHE A 78 -0.74 -4.51 0.21
N LEU A 79 0.59 -4.53 0.04
CA LEU A 79 1.26 -3.81 -1.05
C LEU A 79 0.79 -4.31 -2.41
N SER A 80 0.64 -5.63 -2.58
CA SER A 80 0.17 -6.23 -3.84
C SER A 80 -1.22 -5.70 -4.23
N GLU A 81 -2.13 -5.61 -3.28
CA GLU A 81 -3.47 -5.06 -3.51
C GLU A 81 -3.45 -3.57 -3.87
N VAL A 82 -2.60 -2.78 -3.21
CA VAL A 82 -2.42 -1.36 -3.55
C VAL A 82 -1.85 -1.22 -4.97
N LEU A 83 -0.92 -2.09 -5.37
CA LEU A 83 -0.27 -2.02 -6.68
C LEU A 83 -1.12 -2.61 -7.82
N ALA A 84 -2.13 -3.41 -7.52
CA ALA A 84 -3.02 -4.02 -8.52
C ALA A 84 -3.65 -2.96 -9.43
N THR A 85 -4.01 -1.79 -8.92
CA THR A 85 -4.60 -0.70 -9.70
C THR A 85 -3.63 -0.12 -10.72
N SER A 86 -2.35 0.02 -10.35
CA SER A 86 -1.29 0.49 -11.23
C SER A 86 -0.97 -0.54 -12.31
N ASP A 87 -0.92 -1.83 -11.97
CA ASP A 87 -0.74 -2.92 -12.94
C ASP A 87 -1.90 -2.97 -13.95
N MET A 88 -3.15 -2.89 -13.48
CA MET A 88 -4.34 -2.82 -14.34
C MET A 88 -4.30 -1.60 -15.28
N ALA A 89 -3.93 -0.43 -14.77
CA ALA A 89 -3.82 0.79 -15.57
C ALA A 89 -2.73 0.67 -16.64
N GLN A 90 -1.56 0.12 -16.27
CA GLN A 90 -0.46 -0.14 -17.20
C GLN A 90 -0.88 -1.13 -18.29
N ARG A 91 -1.55 -2.24 -17.93
CA ARG A 91 -2.05 -3.21 -18.90
C ARG A 91 -3.05 -2.58 -19.86
N ALA A 92 -4.01 -1.80 -19.37
CA ALA A 92 -5.00 -1.12 -20.22
C ALA A 92 -4.36 -0.15 -21.23
N LEU A 93 -3.25 0.50 -20.86
CA LEU A 93 -2.46 1.34 -21.77
C LEU A 93 -1.71 0.51 -22.82
N LEU A 94 -1.10 -0.60 -22.42
CA LEU A 94 -0.34 -1.47 -23.32
C LEU A 94 -1.22 -2.22 -24.33
N HIS A 95 -2.45 -2.60 -23.96
CA HIS A 95 -3.41 -3.29 -24.84
C HIS A 95 -4.18 -2.34 -25.78
N ARG A 96 -4.07 -1.02 -25.59
CA ARG A 96 -4.67 -0.01 -26.49
C ARG A 96 -3.76 0.37 -27.67
N ARG A 97 -2.69 -0.39 -27.90
CA ARG A 97 -1.78 -0.30 -29.04
C ARG A 97 -2.08 -1.39 -30.05
#